data_AF-A0A6V7HKK5-F1
#
_entry.id   AF-A0A6V7HKK5-F1
#
_cell.length_a   1.000
_cell.length_b   1.000
_cell.length_c   1.000
_cell.angle_alpha   90.00
_cell.angle_beta   90.00
_cell.angle_gamma   90.00
#
_symmetry.space_group_name_H-M   'P 1'
#
loop_
_entity.id
_entity.type
_entity.pdbx_description
1 polymer ?
#
loop_
_entity_poly.entity_id
_entity_poly.type
_entity_poly.pdbx_seq_one_letter_code
_entity_poly.pdbx_strand_id
1 'polypeptide(L)' 'YYLWMMPVIAFIVPTYIPIYFWGETWYNALYVSTLLRYVFTLNMTWLVNSAAHAFGGKPYD' A
#
# COMPACT_ATOMS: atom_id res chain seq x y z
N TYR A 1 9.22 -14.46 -12.11
CA TYR A 1 8.43 -14.94 -10.96
C TYR A 1 7.76 -13.80 -10.19
N TYR A 2 8.46 -12.69 -9.92
CA TYR A 2 7.91 -11.51 -9.23
C TYR A 2 6.56 -10.99 -9.77
N LEU A 3 6.41 -10.88 -11.10
CA LEU A 3 5.18 -10.41 -11.75
C LEU A 3 3.92 -11.20 -11.37
N TRP A 4 4.07 -12.47 -10.99
CA TRP A 4 2.95 -13.32 -10.56
C TRP A 4 2.74 -13.28 -9.05
N MET A 5 3.81 -13.25 -8.25
CA MET A 5 3.70 -13.16 -6.79
C MET A 5 3.15 -11.82 -6.31
N MET A 6 3.56 -10.72 -6.96
CA MET A 6 3.20 -9.36 -6.57
C MET A 6 1.67 -9.16 -6.50
N PRO A 7 0.88 -9.47 -7.54
CA PRO A 7 -0.57 -9.30 -7.48
C PRO A 7 -1.23 -10.22 -6.45
N VAL A 8 -0.72 -11.45 -6.29
CA VAL A 8 -1.26 -12.41 -5.32
C VAL A 8 -1.09 -11.91 -3.89
N ILE A 9 0.11 -11.47 -3.53
CA ILE A 9 0.41 -11.05 -2.15
C ILE A 9 -0.13 -9.63 -1.90
N ALA A 10 0.00 -8.72 -2.86
CA ALA A 10 -0.32 -7.31 -2.65
C ALA A 10 -1.82 -7.00 -2.79
N PHE A 11 -2.58 -7.79 -3.54
CA PHE A 11 -4.01 -7.56 -3.80
C PHE A 11 -4.90 -8.72 -3.34
N ILE A 12 -4.58 -9.97 -3.65
CA ILE A 12 -5.47 -11.10 -3.34
C ILE A 12 -5.52 -11.34 -1.83
N VAL A 13 -4.38 -11.52 -1.17
CA VAL A 13 -4.30 -11.75 0.28
C VAL A 13 -5.02 -10.67 1.11
N PRO A 14 -4.74 -9.36 0.93
CA PRO A 14 -5.40 -8.31 1.72
C PRO A 14 -6.87 -8.11 1.37
N THR A 15 -7.35 -8.59 0.23
CA THR A 15 -8.80 -8.59 -0.08
C THR A 15 -9.51 -9.72 0.64
N TYR A 16 -8.91 -10.92 0.70
CA TYR A 16 -9.56 -12.09 1.29
C TYR A 16 -9.56 -12.11 2.82
N ILE A 17 -8.54 -11.54 3.48
CA ILE A 17 -8.47 -11.47 4.95
C ILE A 17 -9.72 -10.80 5.57
N PRO A 18 -10.09 -9.56 5.21
CA PRO A 18 -11.26 -8.90 5.80
C PRO A 18 -12.58 -9.59 5.46
N ILE A 19 -12.67 -10.24 4.28
CA ILE A 19 -13.86 -11.00 3.88
C ILE A 19 -14.04 -12.24 4.77
N TYR A 20 -12.98 -13.02 4.99
CA TYR A 20 -13.06 -14.28 5.74
C TYR A 20 -13.04 -14.09 7.27
N PHE A 21 -12.22 -13.17 7.79
CA PHE A 21 -12.03 -13.01 9.24
C PHE A 21 -12.94 -11.94 9.85
N TRP A 22 -13.33 -10.91 9.09
CA TRP A 22 -14.16 -9.80 9.57
C TRP A 22 -15.57 -9.77 8.96
N GLY A 23 -15.87 -10.65 7.99
CA GLY A 23 -17.19 -10.72 7.36
C GLY A 23 -17.55 -9.45 6.56
N GLU A 24 -16.55 -8.69 6.10
CA GLU A 24 -16.75 -7.45 5.37
C GLU A 24 -17.28 -7.67 3.94
N THR A 25 -17.94 -6.65 3.39
CA THR A 25 -18.43 -6.69 2.01
C THR A 25 -17.27 -6.64 1.02
N TRP A 26 -17.44 -7.30 -0.13
CA TRP A 26 -16.45 -7.34 -1.20
C TRP A 26 -15.94 -5.94 -1.62
N TYR A 27 -16.84 -4.96 -1.69
CA TYR A 27 -16.49 -3.59 -2.06
C TYR A 27 -15.59 -2.92 -1.02
N ASN A 28 -15.89 -3.07 0.27
CA ASN A 28 -15.08 -2.47 1.34
C ASN A 28 -13.69 -3.12 1.40
N ALA A 29 -13.63 -4.45 1.30
CA ALA A 29 -12.38 -5.18 1.25
C ALA A 29 -11.48 -4.75 0.05
N LEU A 30 -12.07 -4.55 -1.13
CA LEU A 30 -11.31 -4.12 -2.31
C LEU A 30 -10.85 -2.66 -2.21
N TYR A 31 -11.75 -1.73 -1.89
CA TYR A 31 -11.42 -0.31 -1.91
C TYR A 31 -10.58 0.13 -0.71
N VAL A 32 -10.88 -0.37 0.48
CA VAL A 32 -10.23 0.08 1.73
C VAL A 32 -9.02 -0.79 2.05
N SER A 33 -9.19 -2.11 2.21
CA SER A 33 -8.08 -2.98 2.63
C SER A 33 -7.00 -3.13 1.54
N THR A 34 -7.41 -3.13 0.28
CA THR A 34 -6.48 -3.34 -0.84
C THR A 34 -6.03 -2.05 -1.51
N LEU A 35 -6.94 -1.28 -2.12
CA LEU A 35 -6.56 -0.10 -2.92
C LEU A 35 -6.06 1.07 -2.08
N LEU A 36 -6.77 1.46 -1.01
CA LEU A 36 -6.34 2.55 -0.13
C LEU A 36 -5.00 2.23 0.54
N ARG A 37 -4.83 1.01 1.07
CA ARG A 37 -3.55 0.56 1.63
C ARG A 37 -2.42 0.65 0.61
N TYR A 38 -2.65 0.20 -0.63
CA TYR A 38 -1.64 0.22 -1.69
C TYR A 38 -1.25 1.65 -2.08
N VAL A 39 -2.23 2.51 -2.35
CA VAL A 39 -1.99 3.92 -2.72
C VAL A 39 -1.32 4.67 -1.58
N PHE A 40 -1.76 4.49 -0.34
CA PHE A 40 -1.19 5.15 0.82
C PHE A 40 0.29 4.76 1.02
N THR A 41 0.59 3.46 0.95
CA THR A 41 1.97 2.96 1.07
C THR A 41 2.85 3.53 -0.04
N LEU A 42 2.35 3.56 -1.28
CA LEU A 42 3.07 4.11 -2.41
C LEU A 42 3.36 5.61 -2.21
N ASN A 43 2.35 6.38 -1.82
CA ASN A 43 2.52 7.80 -1.52
C ASN A 43 3.47 8.04 -0.35
N MET A 44 3.46 7.21 0.70
CA MET A 44 4.42 7.28 1.80
C MET A 44 5.86 7.04 1.31
N THR A 45 6.09 6.03 0.46
CA THR A 45 7.43 5.78 -0.11
C THR A 45 7.90 6.92 -1.01
N TRP A 46 7.00 7.48 -1.82
CA TRP A 46 7.32 8.63 -2.67
C TRP A 46 7.46 9.93 -1.89
N LEU A 47 6.76 10.06 -0.77
CA LEU A 47 6.88 11.22 0.13
C LEU A 47 8.30 11.34 0.66
N VAL A 48 8.99 10.24 0.96
CA VAL A 48 10.42 10.31 1.31
C VAL A 48 11.23 10.88 0.14
N ASN A 49 11.01 10.38 -1.08
CA ASN A 49 11.72 10.86 -2.27
C ASN A 49 11.42 12.34 -2.62
N SER A 50 10.20 12.83 -2.34
CA SER A 50 9.83 14.22 -2.61
C SER A 50 10.16 15.14 -1.42
N ALA A 51 9.60 14.85 -0.25
CA ALA A 51 9.67 15.73 0.92
C ALA A 51 11.04 15.69 1.60
N ALA A 52 11.75 14.57 1.64
CA ALA A 52 13.09 14.55 2.25
C ALA A 52 14.11 15.33 1.42
N HIS A 53 13.94 15.38 0.10
CA HIS A 53 14.77 16.20 -0.78
C HIS A 53 14.33 17.67 -0.85
N ALA A 54 13.04 17.97 -0.67
CA ALA A 54 12.52 19.34 -0.69
C ALA A 54 12.62 20.08 0.66
N PHE A 55 12.50 19.34 1.78
CA PHE A 55 12.42 19.90 3.13
C PHE A 55 13.52 19.40 4.07
N GLY A 56 14.37 18.47 3.63
CA GLY A 56 15.55 18.03 4.39
C GLY A 56 16.68 19.04 4.26
N GLY A 57 17.02 19.73 5.34
CA GLY A 57 18.28 20.46 5.45
C GLY A 57 19.43 19.44 5.47
N LYS A 58 20.42 19.59 4.58
CA LYS A 58 21.68 18.85 4.65
C LYS A 58 22.49 19.41 5.83
N PRO A 59 22.68 18.69 6.95
CA PRO A 59 23.48 19.19 8.07
C PRO A 59 24.98 19.02 7.82
N TYR A 60 25.35 18.23 6.80
CA TYR A 60 26.73 17.97 6.39
C TYR A 60 26.84 18.10 4.87
N ASP A 61 27.55 19.13 4.43
CA ASP A 61 28.58 19.07 3.37
C ASP A 61 29.94 19.23 4.08
#